data_AF-A0A523QDC9-F1
#
_entry.id   AF-A0A523QDC9-F1
#
_cell.length_a   1.000
_cell.length_b   1.000
_cell.length_c   1.000
_cell.angle_alpha   90.00
_cell.angle_beta   90.00
_cell.angle_gamma   90.00
#
_symmetry.space_group_name_H-M   'P 1'
#
loop_
_entity.id
_entity.type
_entity.pdbx_description
1 polymer ?
#
loop_
_entity_poly.entity_id
_entity_poly.type
_entity_poly.pdbx_seq_one_letter_code
_entity_poly.pdbx_strand_id
1 'polypeptide(L)'
;MYNPVGILVEQLNEREGTIEFVVRESNLFDERIPLIRILEIAKGQTVFILERDPDFNLRFIQSNPDYRTKIAKINIQDFRNTSKLFVAFTWSEKENAIYVGEYRKGELKNAKSLEDPNIKFRVGKDRAIYQVGDKGIKVGYYRVKVGGEVVLEPTAKEIFDFQMEKIKILIENCKKGDFLFESILVQQIIVMLTTAFEVYARTRFIELEKEGKTVNMDELYNRFVSKKYVEQFKEEIKEAASRRGKTELEVFIESRYSRHVNFQDWESFKDAYNKGYSFKIGEIGIPNDILLQVQKFIKWRHKIIHSKSDQTMINFEEVPPSEPIFTNKVLAEKGLDIFQKFINEFHESTLNLITP
;
A
#
# COMPACT_ATOMS: atom_id res chain seq x y z
N MET A 1 12.68 18.16 5.11
CA MET A 1 13.55 18.14 3.92
C MET A 1 14.90 18.74 4.29
N TYR A 2 15.97 18.00 4.03
CA TYR A 2 17.36 18.39 4.27
C TYR A 2 18.20 18.01 3.04
N ASN A 3 18.65 19.01 2.27
CA ASN A 3 19.30 18.80 0.97
C ASN A 3 20.56 19.67 0.83
N PRO A 4 21.61 19.42 1.64
CA PRO A 4 22.85 20.19 1.57
C PRO A 4 23.65 19.95 0.27
N VAL A 5 23.31 18.90 -0.48
CA VAL A 5 23.95 18.54 -1.76
C VAL A 5 23.41 19.40 -2.92
N GLY A 6 22.31 20.14 -2.71
CA GLY A 6 21.77 21.06 -3.72
C GLY A 6 21.04 20.37 -4.87
N ILE A 7 20.47 19.19 -4.64
CA ILE A 7 19.73 18.44 -5.67
C ILE A 7 18.44 19.18 -6.03
N LEU A 8 18.21 19.45 -7.31
CA LEU A 8 16.95 20.04 -7.79
C LEU A 8 15.85 18.96 -7.78
N VAL A 9 14.88 19.08 -6.87
CA VAL A 9 13.82 18.07 -6.67
C VAL A 9 12.95 17.92 -7.91
N GLU A 10 12.80 18.99 -8.68
CA GLU A 10 12.05 19.02 -9.93
C GLU A 10 12.68 18.09 -10.98
N GLN A 11 14.00 17.93 -10.96
CA GLN A 11 14.76 17.11 -11.91
C GLN A 11 14.88 15.63 -11.51
N LEU A 12 14.53 15.28 -10.27
CA LEU A 12 14.60 13.90 -9.79
C LEU A 12 13.59 13.01 -10.50
N ASN A 13 13.99 11.87 -11.03
CA ASN A 13 13.04 10.86 -11.50
C ASN A 13 12.80 9.86 -10.36
N GLU A 14 11.54 9.58 -10.02
CA GLU A 14 11.19 8.67 -8.91
C GLU A 14 11.56 7.21 -9.21
N ARG A 15 11.57 6.81 -10.48
CA ARG A 15 11.78 5.42 -10.91
C ARG A 15 13.23 5.06 -11.04
N GLU A 16 14.02 5.90 -11.69
CA GLU A 16 15.45 5.63 -11.89
C GLU A 16 16.29 6.90 -11.85
N GLY A 17 17.54 6.75 -11.43
CA GLY A 17 18.48 7.85 -11.47
C GLY A 17 19.80 7.55 -10.78
N THR A 18 20.69 8.53 -10.89
CA THR A 18 22.04 8.49 -10.31
C THR A 18 22.33 9.84 -9.68
N ILE A 19 22.90 9.84 -8.49
CA ILE A 19 23.48 11.01 -7.86
C ILE A 19 24.93 10.69 -7.49
N GLU A 20 25.84 11.60 -7.81
CA GLU A 20 27.26 11.52 -7.44
C GLU A 20 27.75 12.83 -6.84
N PHE A 21 28.63 12.75 -5.86
CA PHE A 21 29.28 13.92 -5.26
C PHE A 21 30.58 13.52 -4.55
N VAL A 22 31.37 14.53 -4.17
CA VAL A 22 32.65 14.36 -3.49
C VAL A 22 32.62 15.06 -2.14
N VAL A 23 32.93 14.31 -1.10
CA VAL A 23 33.06 14.80 0.27
C VAL A 23 34.53 15.12 0.55
N ARG A 24 34.84 16.34 0.96
CA ARG A 24 36.23 16.80 1.22
C ARG A 24 36.49 17.02 2.72
N GLU A 25 35.59 17.74 3.39
CA GLU A 25 35.64 18.02 4.82
C GLU A 25 34.31 17.61 5.42
N SER A 26 34.32 16.61 6.31
CA SER A 26 33.07 16.09 6.88
C SER A 26 33.25 15.49 8.26
N ASN A 27 32.14 15.45 8.99
CA ASN A 27 31.99 14.75 10.25
C ASN A 27 31.60 13.26 10.05
N LEU A 28 31.66 12.71 8.82
CA LEU A 28 31.25 11.32 8.55
C LEU A 28 31.97 10.30 9.44
N PHE A 29 33.21 10.61 9.83
CA PHE A 29 34.06 9.77 10.68
C PHE A 29 34.12 10.20 12.16
N ASP A 30 33.25 11.13 12.59
CA ASP A 30 33.14 11.52 14.00
C ASP A 30 32.29 10.49 14.78
N GLU A 31 32.96 9.70 15.62
CA GLU A 31 32.38 8.66 16.47
C GLU A 31 31.39 9.22 17.52
N ARG A 32 31.47 10.51 17.84
CA ARG A 32 30.58 11.15 18.83
C ARG A 32 29.17 11.40 18.27
N ILE A 33 29.02 11.35 16.94
CA ILE A 33 27.75 11.60 16.28
C ILE A 33 27.17 10.24 15.85
N PRO A 34 26.20 9.66 16.56
CA PRO A 34 25.74 8.30 16.26
C PRO A 34 25.06 8.18 14.89
N LEU A 35 24.39 9.24 14.43
CA LEU A 35 23.70 9.26 13.13
C LEU A 35 23.96 10.58 12.43
N ILE A 36 24.38 10.54 11.17
CA ILE A 36 24.47 11.72 10.31
C ILE A 36 23.50 11.57 9.16
N ARG A 37 22.51 12.47 9.09
CA ARG A 37 21.68 12.65 7.90
C ARG A 37 22.47 13.50 6.90
N ILE A 38 22.75 12.94 5.73
CA ILE A 38 23.47 13.63 4.64
C ILE A 38 22.45 14.19 3.65
N LEU A 39 21.42 13.40 3.35
CA LEU A 39 20.35 13.76 2.44
C LEU A 39 19.01 13.23 2.99
N GLU A 40 17.98 14.05 2.91
CA GLU A 40 16.59 13.68 3.16
C GLU A 40 15.67 14.51 2.27
N ILE A 41 15.23 13.92 1.17
CA ILE A 41 14.40 14.58 0.18
C ILE A 41 13.20 13.71 -0.16
N ALA A 42 12.10 14.38 -0.53
CA ALA A 42 10.92 13.72 -1.03
C ALA A 42 10.55 14.31 -2.39
N LYS A 43 10.17 13.45 -3.33
CA LYS A 43 9.49 13.82 -4.56
C LYS A 43 8.20 13.03 -4.61
N GLY A 44 7.06 13.72 -4.67
CA GLY A 44 5.75 13.06 -4.54
C GLY A 44 5.65 12.30 -3.22
N GLN A 45 5.46 10.99 -3.32
CA GLN A 45 5.45 10.05 -2.19
C GLN A 45 6.77 9.28 -2.03
N THR A 46 7.71 9.42 -2.97
CA THR A 46 9.02 8.78 -2.89
C THR A 46 9.95 9.58 -1.99
N VAL A 47 10.54 8.89 -1.02
CA VAL A 47 11.53 9.44 -0.10
C VAL A 47 12.91 8.87 -0.43
N PHE A 48 13.90 9.75 -0.54
CA PHE A 48 15.31 9.40 -0.69
C PHE A 48 16.09 9.90 0.51
N ILE A 49 16.85 9.00 1.12
CA ILE A 49 17.65 9.29 2.30
C ILE A 49 19.05 8.75 2.07
N LEU A 50 20.05 9.58 2.40
CA LEU A 50 21.41 9.13 2.60
C LEU A 50 21.82 9.47 4.03
N GLU A 51 22.21 8.46 4.79
CA GLU A 51 22.65 8.62 6.16
C GLU A 51 23.90 7.78 6.46
N ARG A 52 24.59 8.14 7.54
CA ARG A 52 25.68 7.36 8.12
C ARG A 52 25.26 6.83 9.48
N ASP A 53 25.22 5.50 9.65
CA ASP A 53 24.82 4.82 10.89
C ASP A 53 25.97 4.72 11.93
N PRO A 54 25.70 4.30 13.19
CA PRO A 54 26.73 4.26 14.23
C PRO A 54 27.93 3.35 13.91
N ASP A 55 27.73 2.37 13.03
CA ASP A 55 28.73 1.38 12.62
C ASP A 55 29.51 1.84 11.37
N PHE A 56 29.53 3.15 11.08
CA PHE A 56 30.18 3.75 9.91
C PHE A 56 29.71 3.20 8.56
N ASN A 57 28.44 2.85 8.44
CA ASN A 57 27.90 2.50 7.14
C ASN A 57 27.14 3.67 6.54
N LEU A 58 27.44 3.96 5.27
CA LEU A 58 26.55 4.77 4.45
C LEU A 58 25.37 3.92 4.02
N ARG A 59 24.17 4.42 4.30
CA ARG A 59 22.89 3.80 3.95
C ARG A 59 22.16 4.72 2.98
N PHE A 60 22.00 4.25 1.75
CA PHE A 60 21.08 4.85 0.81
C PHE A 60 19.74 4.13 0.92
N ILE A 61 18.70 4.89 1.24
CA ILE A 61 17.34 4.38 1.39
C ILE A 61 16.46 5.08 0.35
N GLN A 62 15.74 4.28 -0.43
CA GLN A 62 14.62 4.74 -1.23
C GLN A 62 13.36 4.07 -0.70
N SER A 63 12.32 4.86 -0.44
CA SER A 63 11.06 4.36 0.06
C SER A 63 9.93 4.99 -0.72
N ASN A 64 9.13 4.17 -1.38
CA ASN A 64 7.90 4.59 -2.02
C ASN A 64 6.74 3.72 -1.47
N PRO A 65 5.51 4.22 -1.36
CA PRO A 65 4.37 3.40 -0.92
C PRO A 65 4.04 2.23 -1.85
N ASP A 66 4.27 2.41 -3.15
CA ASP A 66 4.01 1.47 -4.23
C ASP A 66 5.23 0.55 -4.45
N TYR A 67 6.44 1.10 -4.37
CA TYR A 67 7.70 0.36 -4.48
C TYR A 67 8.38 0.27 -3.11
N ARG A 68 8.36 -0.94 -2.52
CA ARG A 68 8.91 -1.30 -1.20
C ARG A 68 10.20 -0.55 -0.82
N THR A 69 10.44 -0.38 0.47
CA THR A 69 11.66 0.28 0.95
C THR A 69 12.91 -0.55 0.65
N LYS A 70 13.84 0.04 -0.10
CA LYS A 70 15.12 -0.55 -0.50
C LYS A 70 16.26 0.17 0.21
N ILE A 71 17.17 -0.59 0.80
CA ILE A 71 18.28 -0.07 1.60
C ILE A 71 19.60 -0.66 1.07
N ALA A 72 20.42 0.17 0.44
CA ALA A 72 21.81 -0.16 0.08
C ALA A 72 22.74 0.32 1.19
N LYS A 73 23.60 -0.57 1.70
CA LYS A 73 24.45 -0.30 2.87
C LYS A 73 25.90 -0.67 2.59
N ILE A 74 26.82 0.26 2.83
CA ILE A 74 28.25 0.04 2.63
C ILE A 74 29.08 0.62 3.79
N ASN A 75 29.99 -0.17 4.34
CA ASN A 75 30.89 0.29 5.39
C ASN A 75 31.96 1.21 4.79
N ILE A 76 32.17 2.38 5.40
CA ILE A 76 33.13 3.38 4.92
C ILE A 76 34.36 3.56 5.80
N GLN A 77 34.53 2.75 6.85
CA GLN A 77 35.58 2.93 7.86
C GLN A 77 36.99 2.91 7.26
N ASP A 78 37.22 2.08 6.23
CA ASP A 78 38.50 1.98 5.52
C ASP A 78 38.91 3.29 4.80
N PHE A 79 37.97 4.23 4.61
CA PHE A 79 38.22 5.50 3.95
C PHE A 79 38.43 6.68 4.94
N ARG A 80 38.59 6.42 6.24
CA ARG A 80 38.76 7.46 7.27
C ARG A 80 39.95 8.40 7.02
N ASN A 81 41.01 7.89 6.40
CA ASN A 81 42.24 8.65 6.12
C ASN A 81 42.24 9.34 4.75
N THR A 82 41.14 9.22 4.00
CA THR A 82 41.05 9.74 2.64
C THR A 82 40.74 11.23 2.65
N SER A 83 41.51 12.03 1.90
CA SER A 83 41.27 13.48 1.80
C SER A 83 40.00 13.86 1.03
N LYS A 84 39.53 12.98 0.14
CA LYS A 84 38.34 13.17 -0.69
C LYS A 84 37.63 11.84 -0.91
N LEU A 85 36.42 11.71 -0.40
CA LEU A 85 35.57 10.53 -0.57
C LEU A 85 34.61 10.78 -1.74
N PHE A 86 34.67 9.93 -2.76
CA PHE A 86 33.64 9.88 -3.79
C PHE A 86 32.48 9.01 -3.30
N VAL A 87 31.26 9.52 -3.45
CA VAL A 87 30.02 8.80 -3.15
C VAL A 87 29.11 8.91 -4.36
N ALA A 88 28.60 7.79 -4.83
CA ALA A 88 27.52 7.74 -5.79
C ALA A 88 26.46 6.74 -5.35
N PHE A 89 25.21 6.99 -5.72
CA PHE A 89 24.13 6.03 -5.53
C PHE A 89 23.18 6.06 -6.70
N THR A 90 22.61 4.90 -7.00
CA THR A 90 21.67 4.69 -8.09
C THR A 90 20.41 4.04 -7.56
N TRP A 91 19.29 4.32 -8.21
CA TRP A 91 18.03 3.64 -7.94
C TRP A 91 17.36 3.22 -9.25
N SER A 92 16.56 2.17 -9.15
CA SER A 92 15.68 1.68 -10.21
C SER A 92 14.52 0.89 -9.58
N GLU A 93 13.50 0.58 -10.38
CA GLU A 93 12.44 -0.36 -9.97
C GLU A 93 13.00 -1.74 -9.58
N LYS A 94 14.16 -2.15 -10.12
CA LYS A 94 14.76 -3.46 -9.84
C LYS A 94 15.72 -3.43 -8.66
N GLU A 95 16.65 -2.49 -8.65
CA GLU A 95 17.78 -2.50 -7.71
C GLU A 95 18.27 -1.08 -7.41
N ASN A 96 18.67 -0.87 -6.17
CA ASN A 96 19.43 0.31 -5.77
C ASN A 96 20.86 -0.10 -5.42
N ALA A 97 21.80 0.78 -5.65
CA ALA A 97 23.20 0.54 -5.31
C ALA A 97 23.84 1.80 -4.75
N ILE A 98 24.84 1.60 -3.89
CA ILE A 98 25.71 2.66 -3.39
C ILE A 98 27.16 2.31 -3.74
N TYR A 99 27.93 3.31 -4.14
CA TYR A 99 29.31 3.23 -4.58
C TYR A 99 30.14 4.23 -3.78
N VAL A 100 31.28 3.79 -3.26
CA VAL A 100 32.18 4.61 -2.44
C VAL A 100 33.63 4.29 -2.77
N GLY A 101 34.46 5.33 -2.87
CA GLY A 101 35.90 5.17 -3.08
C GLY A 101 36.68 6.46 -2.86
N GLU A 102 38.01 6.39 -2.94
CA GLU A 102 38.85 7.59 -2.94
C GLU A 102 38.68 8.33 -4.28
N TYR A 103 38.49 9.65 -4.22
CA TYR A 103 38.26 10.43 -5.43
C TYR A 103 39.46 10.34 -6.41
N ARG A 104 39.18 9.88 -7.63
CA ARG A 104 40.16 9.66 -8.72
C ARG A 104 41.25 8.63 -8.43
N LYS A 105 41.03 7.70 -7.49
CA LYS A 105 41.97 6.60 -7.21
C LYS A 105 41.25 5.28 -6.95
N GLY A 106 41.80 4.21 -7.52
CA GLY A 106 41.40 2.84 -7.23
C GLY A 106 40.01 2.45 -7.71
N GLU A 107 39.57 1.27 -7.28
CA GLU A 107 38.25 0.73 -7.56
C GLU A 107 37.22 1.22 -6.53
N LEU A 108 35.98 1.42 -6.97
CA LEU A 108 34.87 1.76 -6.09
C LEU A 108 34.37 0.50 -5.39
N LYS A 109 34.27 0.54 -4.07
CA LYS A 109 33.46 -0.44 -3.35
C LYS A 109 32.00 -0.16 -3.65
N ASN A 110 31.21 -1.22 -3.83
CA ASN A 110 29.77 -1.09 -4.06
C ASN A 110 28.98 -2.06 -3.18
N ALA A 111 27.72 -1.71 -2.94
CA ALA A 111 26.76 -2.57 -2.29
C ALA A 111 25.38 -2.39 -2.92
N LYS A 112 24.69 -3.51 -3.13
CA LYS A 112 23.33 -3.55 -3.64
C LYS A 112 22.32 -3.48 -2.50
N SER A 113 21.12 -3.01 -2.80
CA SER A 113 20.06 -2.87 -1.82
C SER A 113 19.43 -4.19 -1.44
N LEU A 114 19.01 -4.29 -0.19
CA LEU A 114 18.07 -5.29 0.30
C LEU A 114 16.76 -4.60 0.66
N GLU A 115 15.64 -5.31 0.48
CA GLU A 115 14.34 -4.84 0.97
C GLU A 115 14.24 -5.06 2.47
N ASP A 116 13.77 -4.05 3.22
CA ASP A 116 13.39 -4.22 4.62
C ASP A 116 11.91 -3.87 4.78
N PRO A 117 11.04 -4.87 4.99
CA PRO A 117 9.60 -4.63 5.10
C PRO A 117 9.19 -3.93 6.41
N ASN A 118 10.09 -3.86 7.40
CA ASN A 118 9.79 -3.28 8.71
C ASN A 118 10.08 -1.79 8.78
N ILE A 119 10.88 -1.25 7.85
CA ILE A 119 11.22 0.16 7.81
C ILE A 119 10.53 0.76 6.59
N LYS A 120 9.65 1.72 6.82
CA LYS A 120 8.97 2.46 5.76
C LYS A 120 9.12 3.95 6.00
N PHE A 121 9.27 4.72 4.94
CA PHE A 121 9.18 6.18 5.00
C PHE A 121 7.97 6.63 4.19
N ARG A 122 7.26 7.62 4.74
CA ARG A 122 6.03 8.18 4.17
C ARG A 122 6.05 9.69 4.23
N VAL A 123 5.46 10.33 3.23
CA VAL A 123 5.30 11.78 3.19
C VAL A 123 3.89 12.13 3.67
N GLY A 124 3.79 12.85 4.79
CA GLY A 124 2.50 13.33 5.29
C GLY A 124 1.92 14.45 4.44
N LYS A 125 0.63 14.77 4.65
CA LYS A 125 -0.05 15.92 4.04
C LYS A 125 0.61 17.26 4.39
N ASP A 126 1.30 17.30 5.52
CA ASP A 126 2.13 18.40 6.00
C ASP A 126 3.52 18.46 5.34
N ARG A 127 3.79 17.56 4.38
CA ARG A 127 5.08 17.37 3.69
C ARG A 127 6.23 16.92 4.60
N ALA A 128 5.93 16.52 5.84
CA ALA A 128 6.93 15.92 6.71
C ALA A 128 7.18 14.47 6.32
N ILE A 129 8.41 14.00 6.54
CA ILE A 129 8.80 12.61 6.30
C ILE A 129 8.70 11.86 7.63
N TYR A 130 7.91 10.79 7.62
CA TYR A 130 7.65 9.94 8.77
C TYR A 130 8.28 8.57 8.55
N GLN A 131 9.10 8.14 9.50
CA GLN A 131 9.53 6.75 9.58
C GLN A 131 8.44 5.93 10.31
N VAL A 132 8.01 4.85 9.68
CA VAL A 132 7.09 3.87 10.24
C VAL A 132 7.85 2.57 10.43
N GLY A 133 7.92 2.13 11.69
CA GLY A 133 8.66 0.93 12.09
C GLY A 133 10.17 1.15 12.19
N ASP A 134 10.86 0.08 12.57
CA ASP A 134 12.31 0.04 12.74
C ASP A 134 12.80 -1.42 12.71
N LYS A 135 14.11 -1.63 12.80
CA LYS A 135 14.71 -2.96 12.91
C LYS A 135 14.08 -3.74 14.08
N GLY A 136 13.37 -4.81 13.75
CA GLY A 136 12.69 -5.66 14.73
C GLY A 136 11.35 -5.13 15.25
N ILE A 137 10.89 -3.97 14.76
CA ILE A 137 9.61 -3.36 15.13
C ILE A 137 8.65 -3.45 13.96
N LYS A 138 7.65 -4.33 14.07
CA LYS A 138 6.59 -4.47 13.09
C LYS A 138 5.42 -3.54 13.42
N VAL A 139 5.14 -2.58 12.54
CA VAL A 139 3.99 -1.68 12.67
C VAL A 139 2.90 -2.10 11.69
N GLY A 140 1.75 -2.48 12.22
CA GLY A 140 0.62 -2.98 11.41
C GLY A 140 -0.35 -1.92 10.92
N TYR A 141 -0.67 -0.95 11.77
CA TYR A 141 -1.56 0.16 11.44
C TYR A 141 -1.08 1.42 12.15
N TYR A 142 -1.10 2.55 11.46
CA TYR A 142 -0.66 3.83 12.01
C TYR A 142 -1.59 4.94 11.52
N ARG A 143 -1.75 5.97 12.36
CA ARG A 143 -2.38 7.24 11.98
C ARG A 143 -1.69 8.34 12.75
N VAL A 144 -1.18 9.34 12.04
CA VAL A 144 -0.51 10.48 12.67
C VAL A 144 -1.44 11.68 12.63
N LYS A 145 -1.58 12.34 13.78
CA LYS A 145 -2.31 13.59 13.91
C LYS A 145 -1.40 14.72 14.36
N VAL A 146 -1.47 15.86 13.70
CA VAL A 146 -0.77 17.09 14.06
C VAL A 146 -1.81 18.19 14.16
N GLY A 147 -1.92 18.86 15.31
CA GLY A 147 -2.93 19.90 15.53
C GLY A 147 -4.39 19.41 15.43
N GLY A 148 -4.65 18.13 15.67
CA GLY A 148 -5.99 17.52 15.56
C GLY A 148 -6.32 16.96 14.17
N GLU A 149 -5.60 17.39 13.14
CA GLU A 149 -5.76 16.94 11.76
C GLU A 149 -4.96 15.67 11.47
N VAL A 150 -5.54 14.77 10.68
CA VAL A 150 -4.86 13.54 10.25
C VAL A 150 -3.92 13.86 9.09
N VAL A 151 -2.62 13.78 9.36
CA VAL A 151 -1.56 14.10 8.39
C VAL A 151 -0.98 12.88 7.70
N LEU A 152 -1.12 11.69 8.30
CA LEU A 152 -0.62 10.45 7.71
C LEU A 152 -1.52 9.26 8.06
N GLU A 153 -1.80 8.43 7.05
CA GLU A 153 -2.58 7.20 7.13
C GLU A 153 -1.89 6.10 6.33
N PRO A 154 -2.21 4.81 6.57
CA PRO A 154 -1.66 3.72 5.78
C PRO A 154 -2.34 3.66 4.42
N THR A 155 -1.63 3.16 3.42
CA THR A 155 -2.23 2.95 2.09
C THR A 155 -3.22 1.79 2.09
N ALA A 156 -4.05 1.71 1.04
CA ALA A 156 -4.98 0.61 0.82
C ALA A 156 -4.24 -0.74 0.88
N LYS A 157 -3.10 -0.83 0.20
CA LYS A 157 -2.28 -2.05 0.15
C LYS A 157 -1.73 -2.42 1.52
N GLU A 158 -1.27 -1.45 2.30
CA GLU A 158 -0.76 -1.70 3.66
C GLU A 158 -1.85 -2.18 4.61
N ILE A 159 -3.05 -1.57 4.52
CA ILE A 159 -4.21 -2.01 5.30
C ILE A 159 -4.53 -3.46 4.94
N PHE A 160 -4.60 -3.79 3.65
CA PHE A 160 -4.92 -5.12 3.18
C PHE A 160 -3.89 -6.16 3.64
N ASP A 161 -2.60 -5.90 3.41
CA ASP A 161 -1.53 -6.84 3.76
C ASP A 161 -1.53 -7.12 5.26
N PHE A 162 -1.74 -6.10 6.09
CA PHE A 162 -1.85 -6.31 7.53
C PHE A 162 -3.08 -7.15 7.93
N GLN A 163 -4.22 -6.99 7.25
CA GLN A 163 -5.37 -7.87 7.50
C GLN A 163 -5.08 -9.32 7.08
N MET A 164 -4.38 -9.53 5.95
CA MET A 164 -3.99 -10.88 5.51
C MET A 164 -3.07 -11.55 6.53
N GLU A 165 -2.13 -10.81 7.12
CA GLU A 165 -1.29 -11.33 8.20
C GLU A 165 -2.08 -11.74 9.44
N LYS A 166 -3.06 -10.95 9.86
CA LYS A 166 -3.95 -11.31 10.98
C LYS A 166 -4.74 -12.59 10.68
N ILE A 167 -5.29 -12.69 9.47
CA ILE A 167 -6.04 -13.86 9.04
C ILE A 167 -5.13 -15.09 9.00
N LYS A 168 -3.90 -14.94 8.50
CA LYS A 168 -2.90 -16.00 8.50
C LYS A 168 -2.61 -16.51 9.91
N ILE A 169 -2.42 -15.63 10.88
CA ILE A 169 -2.23 -16.01 12.30
C ILE A 169 -3.44 -16.79 12.82
N LEU A 170 -4.67 -16.37 12.49
CA LEU A 170 -5.89 -17.09 12.88
C LEU A 170 -5.94 -18.50 12.28
N ILE A 171 -5.62 -18.64 10.99
CA ILE A 171 -5.55 -19.92 10.28
C ILE A 171 -4.49 -20.83 10.91
N GLU A 172 -3.29 -20.31 11.20
CA GLU A 172 -2.19 -21.05 11.82
C GLU A 172 -2.58 -21.59 13.20
N ASN A 173 -3.33 -20.80 13.98
CA ASN A 173 -3.81 -21.16 15.31
C ASN A 173 -5.14 -21.93 15.30
N CYS A 174 -5.70 -22.24 14.14
CA CYS A 174 -6.90 -23.08 14.02
C CYS A 174 -6.56 -24.52 14.43
N LYS A 175 -7.01 -24.91 15.63
CA LYS A 175 -6.79 -26.25 16.20
C LYS A 175 -7.59 -27.30 15.44
N LYS A 176 -6.91 -28.35 14.96
CA LYS A 176 -7.57 -29.50 14.34
C LYS A 176 -8.31 -30.33 15.40
N GLY A 177 -9.53 -30.77 15.10
CA GLY A 177 -10.29 -31.73 15.92
C GLY A 177 -11.46 -31.16 16.71
N ASP A 178 -11.60 -29.84 16.80
CA ASP A 178 -12.82 -29.18 17.29
C ASP A 178 -13.57 -28.57 16.10
N PHE A 179 -14.54 -29.32 15.60
CA PHE A 179 -15.30 -28.96 14.42
C PHE A 179 -16.09 -27.66 14.56
N LEU A 180 -16.68 -27.41 15.73
CA LEU A 180 -17.46 -26.20 15.97
C LEU A 180 -16.55 -24.97 16.00
N PHE A 181 -15.41 -25.08 16.69
CA PHE A 181 -14.41 -24.02 16.70
C PHE A 181 -13.87 -23.74 15.30
N GLU A 182 -13.51 -24.78 14.55
CA GLU A 182 -13.01 -24.65 13.18
C GLU A 182 -14.04 -23.97 12.26
N SER A 183 -15.30 -24.43 12.30
CA SER A 183 -16.38 -23.86 11.49
C SER A 183 -16.60 -22.38 11.79
N ILE A 184 -16.73 -22.00 13.06
CA ILE A 184 -16.95 -20.61 13.49
C ILE A 184 -15.77 -19.73 13.05
N LEU A 185 -14.54 -20.21 13.27
CA LEU A 185 -13.34 -19.46 12.92
C LEU A 185 -13.25 -19.24 11.41
N VAL A 186 -13.56 -20.26 10.60
CA VAL A 186 -13.53 -20.17 9.13
C VAL A 186 -14.61 -19.22 8.61
N GLN A 187 -15.83 -19.28 9.16
CA GLN A 187 -16.88 -18.30 8.83
C GLN A 187 -16.42 -16.87 9.12
N GLN A 188 -15.81 -16.64 10.29
CA GLN A 188 -15.27 -15.33 10.65
C GLN A 188 -14.14 -14.89 9.71
N ILE A 189 -13.26 -15.81 9.29
CA ILE A 189 -12.22 -15.54 8.30
C ILE A 189 -12.82 -15.12 6.96
N ILE A 190 -13.88 -15.79 6.48
CA ILE A 190 -14.57 -15.41 5.24
C ILE A 190 -15.10 -13.97 5.35
N VAL A 191 -15.69 -13.61 6.49
CA VAL A 191 -16.12 -12.23 6.76
C VAL A 191 -14.94 -11.28 6.71
N MET A 192 -13.83 -11.59 7.41
CA MET A 192 -12.64 -10.75 7.44
C MET A 192 -11.99 -10.56 6.07
N LEU A 193 -11.92 -11.59 5.23
CA LEU A 193 -11.38 -11.52 3.87
C LEU A 193 -12.17 -10.53 3.01
N THR A 194 -13.51 -10.63 3.02
CA THR A 194 -14.37 -9.73 2.25
C THR A 194 -14.36 -8.29 2.77
N THR A 195 -14.23 -8.09 4.09
CA THR A 195 -14.05 -6.76 4.68
C THR A 195 -12.69 -6.17 4.31
N ALA A 196 -11.61 -6.95 4.32
CA ALA A 196 -10.30 -6.49 3.89
C ALA A 196 -10.31 -6.07 2.41
N PHE A 197 -10.98 -6.86 1.56
CA PHE A 197 -11.22 -6.52 0.16
C PHE A 197 -11.99 -5.21 -0.01
N GLU A 198 -13.12 -5.04 0.68
CA GLU A 198 -13.93 -3.82 0.60
C GLU A 198 -13.11 -2.59 1.02
N VAL A 199 -12.43 -2.67 2.16
CA VAL A 199 -11.62 -1.57 2.69
C VAL A 199 -10.50 -1.25 1.71
N TYR A 200 -9.81 -2.25 1.16
CA TYR A 200 -8.81 -2.05 0.13
C TYR A 200 -9.41 -1.34 -1.10
N ALA A 201 -10.48 -1.89 -1.69
CA ALA A 201 -11.06 -1.37 -2.92
C ALA A 201 -11.56 0.06 -2.76
N ARG A 202 -12.23 0.36 -1.65
CA ARG A 202 -12.69 1.71 -1.35
C ARG A 202 -11.53 2.69 -1.16
N THR A 203 -10.52 2.31 -0.37
CA THR A 203 -9.38 3.20 -0.11
C THR A 203 -8.56 3.41 -1.39
N ARG A 204 -8.28 2.35 -2.15
CA ARG A 204 -7.51 2.43 -3.40
C ARG A 204 -8.21 3.28 -4.45
N PHE A 205 -9.55 3.22 -4.50
CA PHE A 205 -10.34 4.07 -5.40
C PHE A 205 -10.11 5.56 -5.12
N ILE A 206 -10.01 5.98 -3.86
CA ILE A 206 -9.70 7.37 -3.49
C ILE A 206 -8.22 7.71 -3.73
N GLU A 207 -7.31 6.77 -3.44
CA GLU A 207 -5.87 6.97 -3.63
C GLU A 207 -5.52 7.30 -5.09
N LEU A 208 -6.17 6.67 -6.06
CA LEU A 208 -5.94 6.95 -7.47
C LEU A 208 -6.12 8.43 -7.83
N GLU A 209 -7.14 9.10 -7.27
CA GLU A 209 -7.32 10.55 -7.44
C GLU A 209 -6.16 11.35 -6.83
N LYS A 210 -5.71 10.97 -5.63
CA LYS A 210 -4.59 11.61 -4.92
C LYS A 210 -3.26 11.42 -5.63
N GLU A 211 -3.13 10.32 -6.37
CA GLU A 211 -1.99 9.99 -7.24
C GLU A 211 -2.08 10.68 -8.61
N GLY A 212 -3.09 11.53 -8.82
CA GLY A 212 -3.23 12.37 -10.02
C GLY A 212 -4.12 11.79 -11.11
N LYS A 213 -4.79 10.66 -10.88
CA LYS A 213 -5.75 10.12 -11.84
C LYS A 213 -7.09 10.86 -11.76
N THR A 214 -7.49 11.51 -12.83
CA THR A 214 -8.80 12.15 -12.91
C THR A 214 -9.91 11.11 -12.85
N VAL A 215 -10.85 11.31 -11.92
CA VAL A 215 -12.07 10.50 -11.79
C VAL A 215 -13.20 11.12 -12.61
N ASN A 216 -13.99 10.29 -13.28
CA ASN A 216 -15.20 10.72 -13.99
C ASN A 216 -16.41 10.73 -13.03
N MET A 217 -16.56 11.85 -12.31
CA MET A 217 -17.65 12.04 -11.35
C MET A 217 -19.04 11.94 -11.99
N ASP A 218 -19.22 12.46 -13.21
CA ASP A 218 -20.52 12.45 -13.87
C ASP A 218 -21.02 11.02 -14.15
N GLU A 219 -20.14 10.12 -14.59
CA GLU A 219 -20.48 8.71 -14.76
C GLU A 219 -20.78 8.01 -13.44
N LEU A 220 -20.06 8.34 -12.36
CA LEU A 220 -20.35 7.81 -11.03
C LEU A 220 -21.73 8.24 -10.53
N TYR A 221 -22.07 9.53 -10.65
CA TYR A 221 -23.39 10.03 -10.29
C TYR A 221 -24.49 9.34 -11.09
N ASN A 222 -24.33 9.25 -12.41
CA ASN A 222 -25.32 8.63 -13.28
C ASN A 222 -25.52 7.13 -13.00
N ARG A 223 -24.48 6.43 -12.51
CA ARG A 223 -24.56 5.01 -12.18
C ARG A 223 -25.20 4.77 -10.80
N PHE A 224 -24.78 5.52 -9.80
CA PHE A 224 -25.05 5.19 -8.39
C PHE A 224 -26.10 6.09 -7.73
N VAL A 225 -26.50 7.18 -8.39
CA VAL A 225 -27.55 8.08 -7.93
C VAL A 225 -28.75 7.99 -8.87
N SER A 226 -29.95 8.01 -8.30
CA SER A 226 -31.18 8.02 -9.10
C SER A 226 -31.26 9.31 -9.93
N LYS A 227 -31.64 9.18 -11.21
CA LYS A 227 -31.78 10.30 -12.16
C LYS A 227 -32.60 11.47 -11.63
N LYS A 228 -33.59 11.20 -10.78
CA LYS A 228 -34.46 12.22 -10.18
C LYS A 228 -33.72 13.18 -9.23
N TYR A 229 -32.65 12.72 -8.59
CA TYR A 229 -31.97 13.44 -7.50
C TYR A 229 -30.53 13.82 -7.86
N VAL A 230 -30.08 13.52 -9.07
CA VAL A 230 -28.65 13.59 -9.43
C VAL A 230 -28.09 15.01 -9.30
N GLU A 231 -28.80 16.04 -9.75
CA GLU A 231 -28.32 17.43 -9.70
C GLU A 231 -28.30 17.98 -8.28
N GLN A 232 -29.37 17.76 -7.51
CA GLN A 232 -29.39 18.13 -6.08
C GLN A 232 -28.25 17.44 -5.33
N PHE A 233 -28.01 16.16 -5.59
CA PHE A 233 -26.96 15.40 -4.93
C PHE A 233 -25.55 15.91 -5.31
N LYS A 234 -25.33 16.27 -6.58
CA LYS A 234 -24.08 16.90 -7.02
C LYS A 234 -23.79 18.19 -6.25
N GLU A 235 -24.79 19.06 -6.08
CA GLU A 235 -24.66 20.30 -5.33
C GLU A 235 -24.31 20.02 -3.85
N GLU A 236 -25.05 19.11 -3.20
CA GLU A 236 -24.81 18.73 -1.81
C GLU A 236 -23.39 18.19 -1.56
N ILE A 237 -22.88 17.36 -2.48
CA ILE A 237 -21.52 16.81 -2.39
C ILE A 237 -20.46 17.90 -2.58
N LYS A 238 -20.63 18.80 -3.56
CA LYS A 238 -19.70 19.92 -3.79
C LYS A 238 -19.64 20.87 -2.59
N GLU A 239 -20.77 21.20 -2.00
CA GLU A 239 -20.83 22.01 -0.78
C GLU A 239 -20.17 21.31 0.42
N ALA A 240 -20.40 20.00 0.57
CA ALA A 240 -19.79 19.23 1.64
C ALA A 240 -18.28 19.05 1.45
N ALA A 241 -17.79 18.89 0.22
CA ALA A 241 -16.38 18.85 -0.14
C ALA A 241 -15.67 20.15 0.25
N SER A 242 -16.23 21.30 -0.15
CA SER A 242 -15.72 22.62 0.20
C SER A 242 -15.66 22.83 1.72
N ARG A 243 -16.74 22.52 2.45
CA ARG A 243 -16.78 22.67 3.93
C ARG A 243 -15.80 21.78 4.68
N ARG A 244 -15.47 20.60 4.14
CA ARG A 244 -14.60 19.61 4.79
C ARG A 244 -13.15 19.68 4.34
N GLY A 245 -12.82 20.52 3.35
CA GLY A 245 -11.50 20.53 2.73
C GLY A 245 -11.13 19.18 2.09
N LYS A 246 -12.12 18.48 1.52
CA LYS A 246 -11.97 17.16 0.88
C LYS A 246 -12.29 17.27 -0.61
N THR A 247 -11.87 16.27 -1.37
CA THR A 247 -12.28 16.18 -2.78
C THR A 247 -13.75 15.79 -2.91
N GLU A 248 -14.33 16.07 -4.08
CA GLU A 248 -15.70 15.66 -4.40
C GLU A 248 -15.86 14.13 -4.29
N LEU A 249 -14.85 13.39 -4.77
CA LEU A 249 -14.78 11.93 -4.69
C LEU A 249 -14.74 11.43 -3.24
N GLU A 250 -13.88 11.99 -2.39
CA GLU A 250 -13.77 11.60 -0.99
C GLU A 250 -15.12 11.73 -0.28
N VAL A 251 -15.81 12.85 -0.49
CA VAL A 251 -17.14 13.06 0.10
C VAL A 251 -18.17 12.14 -0.53
N PHE A 252 -18.13 11.92 -1.85
CA PHE A 252 -19.02 10.98 -2.54
C PHE A 252 -18.91 9.57 -1.97
N ILE A 253 -17.69 9.09 -1.69
CA ILE A 253 -17.42 7.75 -1.19
C ILE A 253 -17.63 7.63 0.34
N GLU A 254 -17.33 8.68 1.12
CA GLU A 254 -17.45 8.65 2.59
C GLU A 254 -18.80 9.12 3.14
N SER A 255 -19.61 9.83 2.35
CA SER A 255 -20.84 10.44 2.88
C SER A 255 -21.73 9.37 3.51
N ARG A 256 -22.47 9.69 4.59
CA ARG A 256 -23.48 8.75 5.12
C ARG A 256 -24.55 8.41 4.08
N TYR A 257 -24.66 9.23 3.04
CA TYR A 257 -25.50 9.00 1.87
C TYR A 257 -24.86 8.01 0.88
N SER A 258 -23.54 7.78 0.90
CA SER A 258 -22.76 6.88 0.04
C SER A 258 -22.97 5.38 0.27
N ARG A 259 -24.10 4.96 0.86
CA ARG A 259 -24.60 3.59 0.63
C ARG A 259 -24.77 3.26 -0.86
N HIS A 260 -24.62 4.25 -1.74
CA HIS A 260 -24.63 4.17 -3.18
C HIS A 260 -23.56 3.25 -3.78
N VAL A 261 -22.29 3.29 -3.32
CA VAL A 261 -21.26 2.37 -3.82
C VAL A 261 -20.94 1.33 -2.75
N ASN A 262 -21.51 0.14 -2.92
CA ASN A 262 -21.21 -0.98 -2.05
C ASN A 262 -19.99 -1.75 -2.56
N PHE A 263 -18.79 -1.47 -2.04
CA PHE A 263 -17.58 -2.20 -2.41
C PHE A 263 -17.56 -3.66 -1.89
N GLN A 264 -18.54 -4.08 -1.07
CA GLN A 264 -18.75 -5.49 -0.75
C GLN A 264 -19.53 -6.23 -1.84
N ASP A 265 -20.16 -5.53 -2.79
CA ASP A 265 -20.85 -6.11 -3.93
C ASP A 265 -19.94 -6.08 -5.16
N TRP A 266 -19.78 -7.23 -5.81
CA TRP A 266 -18.85 -7.39 -6.92
C TRP A 266 -19.19 -6.49 -8.12
N GLU A 267 -20.47 -6.38 -8.45
CA GLU A 267 -20.91 -5.58 -9.59
C GLU A 267 -20.76 -4.08 -9.31
N SER A 268 -21.13 -3.64 -8.11
CA SER A 268 -20.94 -2.27 -7.66
C SER A 268 -19.45 -1.87 -7.62
N PHE A 269 -18.58 -2.74 -7.12
CA PHE A 269 -17.13 -2.55 -7.17
C PHE A 269 -16.62 -2.41 -8.60
N LYS A 270 -16.98 -3.35 -9.48
CA LYS A 270 -16.58 -3.33 -10.90
C LYS A 270 -17.06 -2.07 -11.61
N ASP A 271 -18.30 -1.68 -11.37
CA ASP A 271 -18.89 -0.49 -11.96
C ASP A 271 -18.24 0.78 -11.44
N ALA A 272 -17.89 0.86 -10.15
CA ALA A 272 -17.20 2.03 -9.60
C ALA A 272 -15.86 2.27 -10.30
N TYR A 273 -15.04 1.23 -10.45
CA TYR A 273 -13.76 1.34 -11.14
C TYR A 273 -13.92 1.60 -12.64
N ASN A 274 -14.90 0.97 -13.30
CA ASN A 274 -15.18 1.22 -14.71
C ASN A 274 -15.66 2.65 -14.95
N LYS A 275 -16.58 3.15 -14.13
CA LYS A 275 -17.20 4.47 -14.28
C LYS A 275 -16.33 5.60 -13.80
N GLY A 276 -15.59 5.38 -12.71
CA GLY A 276 -14.67 6.37 -12.18
C GLY A 276 -13.40 6.52 -13.01
N TYR A 277 -12.81 5.40 -13.45
CA TYR A 277 -11.45 5.40 -14.02
C TYR A 277 -11.33 4.69 -15.38
N SER A 278 -12.44 4.32 -16.01
CA SER A 278 -12.44 3.48 -17.24
C SER A 278 -11.69 2.16 -17.05
N PHE A 279 -11.57 1.69 -15.80
CA PHE A 279 -10.77 0.53 -15.46
C PHE A 279 -11.64 -0.73 -15.42
N LYS A 280 -11.40 -1.64 -16.35
CA LYS A 280 -12.19 -2.86 -16.51
C LYS A 280 -11.47 -4.07 -15.91
N ILE A 281 -12.02 -4.60 -14.83
CA ILE A 281 -11.46 -5.76 -14.10
C ILE A 281 -11.38 -7.03 -14.96
N GLY A 282 -12.21 -7.16 -16.00
CA GLY A 282 -12.11 -8.28 -16.93
C GLY A 282 -10.88 -8.25 -17.83
N GLU A 283 -10.20 -7.10 -17.94
CA GLU A 283 -9.11 -6.86 -18.91
C GLU A 283 -7.71 -6.84 -18.24
N ILE A 284 -7.62 -6.98 -16.92
CA ILE A 284 -6.38 -6.81 -16.14
C ILE A 284 -5.57 -8.11 -15.96
N GLY A 285 -5.76 -9.10 -16.84
CA GLY A 285 -4.97 -10.34 -16.84
C GLY A 285 -5.22 -11.29 -15.67
N ILE A 286 -6.17 -11.01 -14.78
CA ILE A 286 -6.52 -11.92 -13.67
C ILE A 286 -7.25 -13.15 -14.23
N PRO A 287 -6.80 -14.37 -13.91
CA PRO A 287 -7.48 -15.60 -14.30
C PRO A 287 -8.95 -15.64 -13.86
N ASN A 288 -9.84 -16.05 -14.77
CA ASN A 288 -11.28 -16.05 -14.54
C ASN A 288 -11.70 -16.94 -13.33
N ASP A 289 -10.96 -18.00 -13.05
CA ASP A 289 -11.19 -18.83 -11.87
C ASP A 289 -10.97 -18.04 -10.56
N ILE A 290 -9.95 -17.18 -10.48
CA ILE A 290 -9.73 -16.31 -9.32
C ILE A 290 -10.90 -15.33 -9.16
N LEU A 291 -11.35 -14.69 -10.24
CA LEU A 291 -12.50 -13.78 -10.23
C LEU A 291 -13.77 -14.46 -9.70
N LEU A 292 -14.07 -15.65 -10.22
CA LEU A 292 -15.23 -16.43 -9.80
C LEU A 292 -15.14 -16.85 -8.33
N GLN A 293 -13.94 -17.15 -7.83
CA GLN A 293 -13.77 -17.51 -6.42
C GLN A 293 -13.96 -16.30 -5.50
N VAL A 294 -13.38 -15.12 -5.82
CA VAL A 294 -13.62 -13.90 -5.04
C VAL A 294 -15.12 -13.60 -4.94
N GLN A 295 -15.84 -13.71 -6.06
CA GLN A 295 -17.30 -13.57 -6.09
C GLN A 295 -18.02 -14.59 -5.20
N LYS A 296 -17.56 -15.85 -5.18
CA LYS A 296 -18.11 -16.89 -4.28
C LYS A 296 -17.92 -16.52 -2.82
N PHE A 297 -16.73 -16.09 -2.41
CA PHE A 297 -16.48 -15.66 -1.02
C PHE A 297 -17.33 -14.45 -0.61
N ILE A 298 -17.54 -13.48 -1.51
CA ILE A 298 -18.45 -12.36 -1.28
C ILE A 298 -19.88 -12.84 -1.03
N LYS A 299 -20.39 -13.75 -1.88
CA LYS A 299 -21.72 -14.35 -1.71
C LYS A 299 -21.84 -15.14 -0.40
N TRP A 300 -20.81 -15.90 -0.06
CA TRP A 300 -20.74 -16.66 1.18
C TRP A 300 -20.75 -15.79 2.42
N ARG A 301 -20.02 -14.67 2.44
CA ARG A 301 -20.12 -13.70 3.53
C ARG A 301 -21.53 -13.16 3.69
N HIS A 302 -22.24 -12.88 2.59
CA HIS A 302 -23.64 -12.45 2.67
C HIS A 302 -24.51 -13.52 3.33
N LYS A 303 -24.33 -14.79 2.95
CA LYS A 303 -25.03 -15.91 3.59
C LYS A 303 -24.70 -16.03 5.08
N ILE A 304 -23.42 -15.99 5.46
CA ILE A 304 -22.98 -16.09 6.87
C ILE A 304 -23.61 -15.00 7.74
N ILE A 305 -23.66 -13.75 7.26
CA ILE A 305 -24.13 -12.62 8.08
C ILE A 305 -25.65 -12.55 8.17
N HIS A 306 -26.35 -13.04 7.16
CA HIS A 306 -27.81 -12.97 7.09
C HIS A 306 -28.50 -14.31 7.33
N SER A 307 -27.76 -15.41 7.54
CA SER A 307 -28.37 -16.70 7.85
C SER A 307 -29.04 -16.67 9.23
N LYS A 308 -30.20 -17.31 9.29
CA LYS A 308 -30.91 -17.56 10.55
C LYS A 308 -30.44 -18.85 11.25
N SER A 309 -29.60 -19.63 10.58
CA SER A 309 -29.07 -20.92 11.02
C SER A 309 -27.55 -20.94 10.94
N ASP A 310 -26.91 -21.70 11.83
CA ASP A 310 -25.48 -21.97 11.77
C ASP A 310 -25.15 -22.74 10.47
N GLN A 311 -24.18 -22.23 9.71
CA GLN A 311 -23.81 -22.77 8.40
C GLN A 311 -22.52 -23.56 8.48
N THR A 312 -22.61 -24.75 9.07
CA THR A 312 -21.59 -25.79 8.95
C THR A 312 -21.28 -26.13 7.47
N MET A 313 -22.30 -26.03 6.62
CA MET A 313 -22.19 -26.15 5.16
C MET A 313 -22.63 -24.82 4.54
N ILE A 314 -21.71 -24.14 3.87
CA ILE A 314 -21.92 -22.75 3.43
C ILE A 314 -22.79 -22.63 2.17
N ASN A 315 -22.94 -23.74 1.44
CA ASN A 315 -23.79 -23.86 0.28
C ASN A 315 -24.99 -24.78 0.53
N PHE A 316 -25.50 -24.84 1.77
CA PHE A 316 -26.58 -25.77 2.15
C PHE A 316 -27.77 -25.76 1.18
N GLU A 317 -28.22 -24.56 0.77
CA GLU A 317 -29.36 -24.37 -0.13
C GLU A 317 -29.10 -24.83 -1.59
N GLU A 318 -27.84 -25.06 -1.97
CA GLU A 318 -27.43 -25.48 -3.32
C GLU A 318 -27.19 -26.99 -3.42
N VAL A 319 -27.35 -27.71 -2.31
CA VAL A 319 -27.10 -29.14 -2.18
C VAL A 319 -28.42 -29.89 -1.96
N PRO A 320 -28.80 -30.83 -2.85
CA PRO A 320 -28.25 -31.12 -4.19
C PRO A 320 -28.71 -30.10 -5.27
N PRO A 321 -28.01 -29.96 -6.43
CA PRO A 321 -27.06 -30.91 -7.04
C PRO A 321 -25.56 -30.61 -6.82
N SER A 322 -25.20 -29.52 -6.14
CA SER A 322 -23.78 -29.17 -5.95
C SER A 322 -23.12 -30.03 -4.87
N GLU A 323 -21.78 -30.14 -4.87
CA GLU A 323 -21.05 -30.79 -3.78
C GLU A 323 -21.08 -29.94 -2.49
N PRO A 324 -21.13 -30.57 -1.30
CA PRO A 324 -21.12 -29.85 -0.03
C PRO A 324 -19.80 -29.13 0.20
N ILE A 325 -19.87 -27.85 0.59
CA ILE A 325 -18.71 -27.03 0.94
C ILE A 325 -18.71 -26.78 2.44
N PHE A 326 -17.77 -27.41 3.13
CA PHE A 326 -17.60 -27.31 4.58
C PHE A 326 -16.69 -26.13 4.97
N THR A 327 -17.01 -25.49 6.09
CA THR A 327 -16.24 -24.41 6.71
C THR A 327 -15.03 -24.98 7.46
N ASN A 328 -13.99 -25.37 6.71
CA ASN A 328 -12.76 -25.94 7.26
C ASN A 328 -11.52 -25.07 6.98
N LYS A 329 -10.41 -25.38 7.65
CA LYS A 329 -9.14 -24.65 7.53
C LYS A 329 -8.64 -24.57 6.08
N VAL A 330 -8.84 -25.62 5.29
CA VAL A 330 -8.45 -25.66 3.87
C VAL A 330 -9.20 -24.59 3.06
N LEU A 331 -10.50 -24.38 3.34
CA LEU A 331 -11.28 -23.33 2.72
C LEU A 331 -10.75 -21.93 3.08
N ALA A 332 -10.36 -21.72 4.34
CA ALA A 332 -9.77 -20.47 4.79
C ALA A 332 -8.41 -20.18 4.16
N GLU A 333 -7.52 -21.17 4.08
CA GLU A 333 -6.21 -21.08 3.40
C GLU A 333 -6.40 -20.74 1.92
N LYS A 334 -7.33 -21.44 1.24
CA LYS A 334 -7.69 -21.16 -0.14
C LYS A 334 -8.22 -19.73 -0.31
N GLY A 335 -9.05 -19.25 0.60
CA GLY A 335 -9.56 -17.88 0.59
C GLY A 335 -8.45 -16.84 0.71
N LEU A 336 -7.54 -17.03 1.67
CA LEU A 336 -6.38 -16.17 1.87
C LEU A 336 -5.56 -16.03 0.57
N ASP A 337 -5.20 -17.15 -0.04
CA ASP A 337 -4.41 -17.18 -1.28
C ASP A 337 -5.12 -16.47 -2.45
N ILE A 338 -6.43 -16.70 -2.59
CA ILE A 338 -7.23 -16.14 -3.69
C ILE A 338 -7.35 -14.62 -3.57
N PHE A 339 -7.67 -14.11 -2.38
CA PHE A 339 -7.75 -12.67 -2.17
C PHE A 339 -6.38 -12.01 -2.30
N GLN A 340 -5.31 -12.64 -1.81
CA GLN A 340 -3.97 -12.08 -1.93
C GLN A 340 -3.51 -12.02 -3.39
N LYS A 341 -3.72 -13.08 -4.17
CA LYS A 341 -3.45 -13.07 -5.62
C LYS A 341 -4.27 -12.00 -6.35
N PHE A 342 -5.58 -11.97 -6.12
CA PHE A 342 -6.47 -11.00 -6.75
C PHE A 342 -6.03 -9.56 -6.46
N ILE A 343 -5.78 -9.22 -5.19
CA ILE A 343 -5.45 -7.85 -4.79
C ILE A 343 -4.06 -7.44 -5.27
N ASN A 344 -3.08 -8.34 -5.29
CA ASN A 344 -1.76 -8.01 -5.84
C ASN A 344 -1.86 -7.66 -7.33
N GLU A 345 -2.47 -8.53 -8.15
CA GLU A 345 -2.64 -8.27 -9.59
C GLU A 345 -3.48 -7.02 -9.87
N PHE A 346 -4.55 -6.84 -9.10
CA PHE A 346 -5.39 -5.66 -9.19
C PHE A 346 -4.62 -4.39 -8.81
N HIS A 347 -3.82 -4.42 -7.73
CA HIS A 347 -2.99 -3.30 -7.29
C HIS A 347 -1.99 -2.90 -8.38
N GLU A 348 -1.19 -3.85 -8.89
CA GLU A 348 -0.24 -3.61 -9.97
C GLU A 348 -0.91 -3.00 -11.20
N SER A 349 -2.08 -3.53 -11.58
CA SER A 349 -2.85 -3.01 -12.70
C SER A 349 -3.35 -1.58 -12.45
N THR A 350 -3.67 -1.21 -11.20
CA THR A 350 -4.01 0.17 -10.85
C THR A 350 -2.81 1.12 -10.89
N LEU A 351 -1.59 0.65 -10.57
CA LEU A 351 -0.36 1.45 -10.70
C LEU A 351 -0.05 1.75 -12.17
N ASN A 352 -0.32 0.80 -13.07
CA ASN A 352 -0.15 1.00 -14.51
C ASN A 352 -1.08 2.09 -15.08
N LEU A 353 -2.21 2.42 -14.43
CA LEU A 353 -3.11 3.51 -14.87
C LEU A 353 -2.53 4.91 -14.69
N ILE A 354 -1.55 5.04 -13.80
CA ILE A 354 -0.90 6.30 -13.42
C ILE A 354 0.28 6.57 -14.36
N THR A 355 0.77 5.54 -15.04
CA THR A 355 1.89 5.65 -15.98
C THR A 355 1.39 6.20 -17.32
N PRO A 356 2.00 7.27 -17.88
CA PRO A 356 1.64 7.82 -19.18
C PRO A 356 1.95 6.89 -20.35
#